data_AF-A0A9W7XSR4-F1
#
_entry.id   AF-A0A9W7XSR4-F1
#
_cell.length_a   1.000
_cell.length_b   1.000
_cell.length_c   1.000
_cell.angle_alpha   90.00
_cell.angle_beta   90.00
_cell.angle_gamma   90.00
#
_symmetry.space_group_name_H-M   'P 1'
#
loop_
_entity.id
_entity.type
_entity.pdbx_description
1 polymer ?
#
loop_
_entity_poly.entity_id
_entity_poly.type
_entity_poly.pdbx_seq_one_letter_code
_entity_poly.pdbx_strand_id
1 'polypeptide(L)'
;MSTVATSPLAEGNGQEECHTPKSPGGRAARAQNKHRQRQLAEEQRQAMIENFDLEVEDKIRAMMAQLEADKMDLQLRADCEIAQLPKCVRDMPLKAFMREYGGDVSAAVRGVLGLDGQGCCDPVSVPETPLVIRARRKAAAHRK
;
A
#
# COMPACT_ATOMS: atom_id res chain seq x y z
N MET A 1 35.09 10.31 -25.46
CA MET A 1 36.40 10.80 -25.92
C MET A 1 36.20 12.21 -26.43
N SER A 2 36.74 13.22 -25.76
CA SER A 2 36.82 14.58 -26.30
C SER A 2 38.07 15.26 -25.74
N THR A 3 38.79 15.90 -26.65
CA THR A 3 40.19 16.30 -26.60
C THR A 3 40.39 17.75 -26.16
N VAL A 4 41.45 17.94 -25.35
CA VAL A 4 42.50 18.99 -25.43
C VAL A 4 42.08 20.46 -25.44
N ALA A 5 42.57 21.20 -24.44
CA ALA A 5 43.27 22.47 -24.66
C ALA A 5 44.18 22.80 -23.46
N THR A 6 45.42 23.15 -23.79
CA THR A 6 46.58 23.30 -22.91
C THR A 6 47.10 24.75 -23.01
N SER A 7 47.28 25.42 -21.85
CA SER A 7 48.22 26.52 -21.52
C SER A 7 48.18 27.87 -22.30
N PRO A 8 48.53 29.02 -21.69
CA PRO A 8 49.93 29.37 -21.34
C PRO A 8 50.18 30.04 -19.98
N LEU A 9 51.45 30.01 -19.58
CA LEU A 9 52.10 30.72 -18.49
C LEU A 9 51.94 32.25 -18.60
N ALA A 10 51.85 32.92 -17.46
CA ALA A 10 52.34 34.28 -17.28
C ALA A 10 53.16 34.34 -15.98
N GLU A 11 54.47 34.55 -16.13
CA GLU A 11 55.37 34.98 -15.07
C GLU A 11 55.06 36.43 -14.69
N GLY A 12 55.03 36.71 -13.39
CA GLY A 12 54.83 38.06 -12.83
C GLY A 12 55.31 38.08 -11.39
N ASN A 13 56.62 38.26 -11.22
CA ASN A 13 57.29 38.41 -9.94
C ASN A 13 57.03 39.84 -9.41
N GLY A 14 56.41 39.96 -8.24
CA GLY A 14 56.13 41.23 -7.57
C GLY A 14 56.02 41.00 -6.07
N GLN A 15 57.15 41.08 -5.38
CA GLN A 15 57.21 41.16 -3.93
C GLN A 15 56.75 42.56 -3.49
N GLU A 16 55.56 42.65 -2.91
CA GLU A 16 55.20 43.75 -2.01
C GLU A 16 54.80 43.13 -0.67
N GLU A 17 55.73 43.20 0.30
CA GLU A 17 55.43 43.01 1.71
C GLU A 17 54.45 44.11 2.14
N CYS A 18 53.15 43.77 2.14
CA CYS A 18 52.15 44.60 2.78
C CYS A 18 51.91 44.05 4.19
N HIS A 19 52.44 44.77 5.17
CA HIS A 19 52.16 44.58 6.60
C HIS A 19 50.68 44.30 6.85
N THR A 20 50.35 43.07 7.25
CA THR A 20 49.00 42.74 7.72
C THR A 20 48.81 43.35 9.12
N PRO A 21 47.87 44.30 9.32
CA PRO A 21 47.49 44.67 10.66
C PRO A 21 46.80 43.45 11.29
N LYS A 22 47.36 42.94 12.39
CA LYS A 22 46.69 41.97 13.26
C LYS A 22 45.38 42.60 13.75
N SER A 23 44.29 42.28 13.06
CA SER A 23 42.95 42.74 13.40
C SER A 23 42.53 42.13 14.75
N PRO A 24 42.17 42.95 15.75
CA PRO A 24 41.72 42.45 17.06
C PRO A 24 40.28 41.88 17.05
N GLY A 25 39.67 41.66 15.87
CA GLY A 25 38.24 41.33 15.74
C GLY A 25 37.84 39.84 15.75
N GLY A 26 38.77 38.89 15.87
CA GLY A 26 38.52 37.46 15.57
C GLY A 26 37.45 36.77 16.43
N ARG A 27 37.16 37.26 17.65
CA ARG A 27 36.16 36.64 18.54
C ARG A 27 34.71 36.94 18.14
N ALA A 28 34.41 38.16 17.71
CA ALA A 28 33.07 38.55 17.28
C ALA A 28 32.70 37.93 15.92
N ALA A 29 33.63 37.94 14.96
CA ALA A 29 33.45 37.31 13.65
C ALA A 29 33.23 35.78 13.75
N ARG A 30 33.93 35.11 14.67
CA ARG A 30 33.78 33.66 14.90
C ARG A 30 32.43 33.29 15.53
N ALA A 31 31.90 34.13 16.42
CA ALA A 31 30.58 33.93 17.02
C ALA A 31 29.44 34.11 15.99
N GLN A 32 29.55 35.12 15.13
CA GLN A 32 28.59 35.35 14.04
C GLN A 32 28.59 34.20 13.02
N ASN A 33 29.77 33.67 12.68
CA ASN A 33 29.88 32.55 11.75
C ASN A 33 29.25 31.26 12.33
N LYS A 34 29.42 31.02 13.64
CA LYS A 34 28.77 29.91 14.35
C LYS A 34 27.24 30.05 14.38
N HIS A 35 26.71 31.27 14.54
CA HIS A 35 25.27 31.52 14.49
C HIS A 35 24.70 31.24 13.09
N ARG A 36 25.38 31.72 12.04
CA ARG A 36 25.00 31.46 10.64
C ARG A 36 25.05 29.97 10.29
N GLN A 37 26.07 29.23 10.76
CA GLN A 37 26.13 27.78 10.56
C GLN A 37 24.97 27.05 11.24
N ARG A 38 24.52 27.51 12.41
CA ARG A 38 23.36 26.92 13.11
C ARG A 38 22.07 27.17 12.34
N GLN A 39 21.86 28.39 11.86
CA GLN A 39 20.69 28.74 11.03
C GLN A 39 20.65 27.89 9.76
N LEU A 40 21.77 27.78 9.04
CA LEU A 40 21.85 26.94 7.84
C LEU A 40 21.57 25.46 8.16
N ALA A 41 22.04 24.95 9.30
CA ALA A 41 21.78 23.57 9.72
C ALA A 41 20.29 23.36 10.09
N GLU A 42 19.64 24.37 10.68
CA GLU A 42 18.20 24.34 10.98
C GLU A 42 17.37 24.41 9.70
N GLU A 43 17.73 25.28 8.76
CA GLU A 43 17.10 25.37 7.43
C GLU A 43 17.23 24.05 6.65
N GLN A 44 18.41 23.43 6.65
CA GLN A 44 18.62 22.13 6.01
C GLN A 44 17.79 21.02 6.65
N ARG A 45 17.69 21.02 7.98
CA ARG A 45 16.84 20.05 8.69
C ARG A 45 15.38 20.25 8.31
N GLN A 46 14.92 21.50 8.27
CA GLN A 46 13.54 21.82 7.95
C GLN A 46 13.20 21.41 6.51
N ALA A 47 14.06 21.73 5.54
CA ALA A 47 13.89 21.31 4.15
C ALA A 47 13.88 19.77 4.01
N MET A 48 14.68 19.05 4.80
CA MET A 48 14.67 17.59 4.82
C MET A 48 13.33 17.02 5.32
N ILE A 49 12.76 17.62 6.38
CA ILE A 49 11.46 17.20 6.92
C ILE A 49 10.36 17.46 5.90
N GLU A 50 10.34 18.65 5.28
CA GLU A 50 9.34 19.02 4.27
C GLU A 50 9.40 18.07 3.06
N ASN A 51 10.59 17.72 2.58
CA ASN A 51 10.74 16.74 1.51
C ASN A 51 10.21 15.35 1.93
N PHE A 52 10.46 14.94 3.17
CA PHE A 52 9.97 13.66 3.67
C PHE A 52 8.44 13.64 3.78
N ASP A 53 7.83 14.73 4.22
CA ASP A 53 6.37 14.86 4.27
C ASP A 53 5.76 14.75 2.86
N LEU A 54 6.37 15.38 1.85
CA LEU A 54 5.96 15.23 0.45
C LEU A 54 6.08 13.79 -0.05
N GLU A 55 7.17 13.09 0.28
CA GLU A 55 7.34 11.68 -0.09
C GLU A 55 6.28 10.78 0.57
N VAL A 56 5.94 11.04 1.83
CA VAL A 56 4.89 10.31 2.54
C VAL A 56 3.54 10.56 1.90
N GLU A 57 3.20 11.81 1.57
CA GLU A 57 1.95 12.16 0.89
C GLU A 57 1.85 11.49 -0.48
N ASP A 58 2.91 11.52 -1.28
CA ASP A 58 2.95 10.84 -2.58
C ASP A 58 2.83 9.33 -2.43
N LYS A 59 3.44 8.75 -1.39
CA LYS A 59 3.29 7.31 -1.10
C LYS A 59 1.86 6.96 -0.73
N ILE A 60 1.20 7.76 0.10
CA ILE A 60 -0.21 7.58 0.46
C ILE A 60 -1.07 7.66 -0.80
N ARG A 61 -0.85 8.67 -1.65
CA ARG A 61 -1.60 8.85 -2.91
C ARG A 61 -1.43 7.64 -3.83
N ALA A 62 -0.21 7.13 -3.98
CA ALA A 62 0.06 5.94 -4.77
C ALA A 62 -0.63 4.68 -4.22
N MET A 63 -0.61 4.48 -2.88
CA MET A 63 -1.30 3.36 -2.25
C MET A 63 -2.82 3.44 -2.41
N MET A 64 -3.40 4.64 -2.28
CA MET A 64 -4.83 4.84 -2.51
C MET A 64 -5.22 4.55 -3.96
N ALA A 65 -4.44 5.05 -4.93
CA ALA A 65 -4.66 4.77 -6.34
C ALA A 65 -4.59 3.27 -6.66
N GLN A 66 -3.62 2.56 -6.07
CA GLN A 66 -3.51 1.11 -6.22
C GLN A 66 -4.72 0.39 -5.64
N LEU A 67 -5.15 0.74 -4.42
CA LEU A 67 -6.31 0.13 -3.79
C LEU A 67 -7.59 0.35 -4.60
N GLU A 68 -7.75 1.53 -5.21
CA GLU A 68 -8.90 1.82 -6.06
C GLU A 68 -8.88 1.00 -7.35
N ALA A 69 -7.70 0.86 -7.97
CA ALA A 69 -7.52 -0.03 -9.13
C ALA A 69 -7.83 -1.50 -8.78
N ASP A 70 -7.28 -2.01 -7.67
CA ASP A 70 -7.51 -3.39 -7.21
C ASP A 70 -9.00 -3.63 -6.93
N LYS A 71 -9.67 -2.65 -6.30
CA LYS A 71 -11.12 -2.71 -6.06
C LYS A 71 -11.90 -2.80 -7.37
N MET A 72 -11.59 -1.96 -8.35
CA MET A 72 -12.24 -1.98 -9.65
C MET A 72 -12.03 -3.31 -10.37
N ASP A 73 -10.80 -3.84 -10.33
CA ASP A 73 -10.46 -5.13 -10.93
C ASP A 73 -11.25 -6.28 -10.29
N LEU A 74 -11.35 -6.31 -8.96
CA LEU A 74 -12.11 -7.33 -8.24
C LEU A 74 -13.61 -7.24 -8.55
N GLN A 75 -14.16 -6.02 -8.61
CA GLN A 75 -15.56 -5.80 -8.98
C GLN A 75 -15.83 -6.29 -10.41
N LEU A 76 -14.99 -5.89 -11.37
CA LEU A 76 -15.13 -6.32 -12.76
C LEU A 76 -15.03 -7.85 -12.91
N ARG A 77 -14.10 -8.49 -12.19
CA ARG A 77 -13.98 -9.96 -12.18
C ARG A 77 -15.24 -10.62 -11.64
N ALA A 78 -15.75 -10.14 -10.51
CA ALA A 78 -16.99 -10.65 -9.93
C ALA A 78 -18.17 -10.49 -10.90
N ASP A 79 -18.30 -9.33 -11.54
CA ASP A 79 -19.37 -9.06 -12.51
C ASP A 79 -19.27 -10.00 -13.73
N CYS A 80 -18.05 -10.22 -14.23
CA CYS A 80 -17.79 -11.17 -15.31
C CYS A 80 -18.14 -12.62 -14.91
N GLU A 81 -17.80 -13.05 -13.70
CA GLU A 81 -18.13 -14.38 -13.19
C GLU A 81 -19.65 -14.55 -13.03
N ILE A 82 -20.33 -13.56 -12.46
CA ILE A 82 -21.80 -13.56 -12.31
C ILE A 82 -22.49 -13.55 -13.67
N ALA A 83 -21.94 -12.81 -14.65
CA ALA A 83 -22.50 -12.75 -16.00
C ALA A 83 -22.44 -14.09 -16.72
N GLN A 84 -21.40 -14.90 -16.46
CA GLN A 84 -21.26 -16.26 -17.00
C GLN A 84 -22.27 -17.26 -16.40
N LEU A 85 -22.82 -16.97 -15.22
CA LEU A 85 -23.81 -17.84 -14.60
C LEU A 85 -25.13 -17.84 -15.41
N PRO A 86 -25.72 -19.02 -15.66
CA PRO A 86 -27.05 -19.13 -16.23
C PRO A 86 -28.08 -18.34 -15.41
N LYS A 87 -29.02 -17.67 -16.09
CA LYS A 87 -30.02 -16.81 -15.45
C LYS A 87 -30.78 -17.52 -14.32
N CYS A 88 -31.17 -18.78 -14.55
CA CYS A 88 -31.88 -19.59 -13.56
C CYS A 88 -31.10 -19.83 -12.26
N VAL A 89 -29.77 -19.87 -12.32
CA VAL A 89 -28.91 -20.01 -11.13
C VAL A 89 -28.69 -18.65 -10.46
N ARG A 90 -28.56 -17.58 -11.25
CA ARG A 90 -28.37 -16.21 -10.75
C ARG A 90 -29.54 -15.70 -9.94
N ASP A 91 -30.75 -16.04 -10.37
CA ASP A 91 -31.99 -15.62 -9.69
C ASP A 91 -32.32 -16.51 -8.47
N MET A 92 -31.60 -17.62 -8.29
CA MET A 92 -31.79 -18.54 -7.17
C MET A 92 -31.25 -17.95 -5.87
N PRO A 93 -31.98 -18.03 -4.74
CA PRO A 93 -31.45 -17.63 -3.44
C PRO A 93 -30.17 -18.40 -3.11
N LEU A 94 -29.08 -17.68 -2.79
CA LEU A 94 -27.77 -18.29 -2.52
C LEU A 94 -27.82 -19.39 -1.45
N LYS A 95 -28.67 -19.23 -0.43
CA LYS A 95 -28.86 -20.23 0.62
C LYS A 95 -29.44 -21.55 0.08
N ALA A 96 -30.37 -21.48 -0.87
CA ALA A 96 -30.94 -22.66 -1.52
C ALA A 96 -29.90 -23.30 -2.45
N PHE A 97 -29.20 -22.49 -3.26
CA PHE A 97 -28.12 -22.96 -4.12
C PHE A 97 -27.05 -23.76 -3.37
N MET A 98 -26.58 -23.23 -2.24
CA MET A 98 -25.58 -23.90 -1.40
C MET A 98 -26.11 -25.16 -0.71
N ARG A 99 -27.36 -25.15 -0.25
CA ARG A 99 -27.93 -26.27 0.52
C ARG A 99 -28.35 -27.45 -0.36
N GLU A 100 -28.96 -27.16 -1.50
CA GLU A 100 -29.59 -28.17 -2.36
C GLU A 100 -28.63 -28.68 -3.44
N TYR A 101 -27.72 -27.82 -3.91
CA TYR A 101 -26.80 -28.12 -5.02
C TYR A 101 -25.32 -28.01 -4.61
N GLY A 102 -25.00 -27.71 -3.36
CA GLY A 102 -23.63 -27.68 -2.85
C GLY A 102 -22.72 -26.63 -3.51
N GLY A 103 -23.29 -25.65 -4.22
CA GLY A 103 -22.53 -24.70 -5.01
C GLY A 103 -22.20 -25.15 -6.44
N ASP A 104 -22.71 -26.29 -6.91
CA ASP A 104 -22.52 -26.76 -8.29
C ASP A 104 -23.56 -26.13 -9.24
N VAL A 105 -23.07 -25.28 -10.15
CA VAL A 105 -23.87 -24.60 -11.18
C VAL A 105 -24.52 -25.61 -12.13
N SER A 106 -23.83 -26.68 -12.51
CA SER A 106 -24.35 -27.66 -13.47
C SER A 106 -25.50 -28.46 -12.87
N ALA A 107 -25.37 -28.86 -11.60
CA ALA A 107 -26.44 -29.54 -10.85
C ALA A 107 -27.67 -28.63 -10.68
N ALA A 108 -27.45 -27.36 -10.33
CA ALA A 108 -28.55 -26.40 -10.21
C ALA A 108 -29.29 -26.16 -11.53
N VAL A 109 -28.57 -26.06 -12.65
CA VAL A 109 -29.19 -25.90 -13.98
C VAL A 109 -30.05 -27.10 -14.33
N ARG A 110 -29.53 -28.33 -14.16
CA ARG A 110 -30.29 -29.55 -14.48
C ARG A 110 -31.51 -29.72 -13.58
N GLY A 111 -31.38 -29.39 -12.29
CA GLY A 111 -32.48 -29.43 -11.33
C GLY A 111 -33.59 -28.45 -11.66
N VAL A 112 -33.25 -27.21 -12.04
CA VAL A 112 -34.26 -26.20 -12.44
C VAL A 112 -34.92 -26.55 -13.77
N LEU A 113 -34.17 -27.10 -14.73
CA LEU A 113 -34.71 -27.53 -16.02
C LEU A 113 -35.47 -28.86 -15.95
N GLY A 114 -35.55 -29.50 -14.77
CA GLY A 114 -36.27 -30.76 -14.58
C GLY A 114 -35.65 -31.93 -15.35
N LEU A 115 -34.36 -31.84 -15.69
CA LEU A 115 -33.63 -32.88 -16.40
C LEU A 115 -33.17 -33.99 -15.45
N ASP A 116 -33.20 -33.74 -14.14
CA ASP A 116 -32.92 -34.70 -13.09
C ASP A 116 -34.25 -35.36 -12.65
N GLY A 117 -34.64 -36.46 -13.30
CA GLY A 117 -35.69 -37.34 -12.77
C GLY A 117 -35.14 -38.09 -11.55
N GLN A 118 -35.68 -37.84 -10.34
CA GLN A 118 -35.32 -38.50 -9.05
C GLN A 118 -33.91 -38.08 -8.51
N GLY A 119 -33.66 -37.72 -7.25
CA GLY A 119 -34.41 -37.66 -6.00
C GLY A 119 -33.46 -37.26 -4.84
N CYS A 120 -34.02 -36.64 -3.81
CA CYS A 120 -33.54 -36.53 -2.42
C CYS A 120 -32.02 -36.35 -2.17
N CYS A 121 -31.56 -35.10 -2.06
CA CYS A 121 -30.31 -34.81 -1.36
C CYS A 121 -30.61 -34.75 0.15
N ASP A 122 -30.26 -35.79 0.89
CA ASP A 122 -30.18 -35.72 2.35
C ASP A 122 -29.31 -34.53 2.78
N PRO A 123 -29.64 -33.82 3.87
CA PRO A 123 -28.80 -32.74 4.36
C PRO A 123 -27.44 -33.33 4.76
N VAL A 124 -26.41 -33.07 3.96
CA VAL A 124 -25.02 -33.36 4.30
C VAL A 124 -24.72 -32.65 5.62
N SER A 125 -24.62 -33.45 6.69
CA SER A 125 -24.20 -33.00 8.01
C SER A 125 -22.79 -32.44 7.88
N VAL A 126 -22.68 -31.10 7.90
CA VAL A 126 -21.39 -30.41 7.93
C VAL A 126 -20.64 -30.91 9.17
N PRO A 127 -19.42 -31.49 9.05
CA PRO A 127 -18.68 -31.93 10.22
C PRO A 127 -18.44 -30.71 11.12
N GLU A 128 -19.02 -30.74 12.33
CA GLU A 128 -18.85 -29.69 13.33
C GLU A 128 -17.35 -29.51 13.57
N THR A 129 -16.83 -28.33 13.23
CA THR A 129 -15.44 -28.00 13.54
C THR A 129 -15.26 -27.96 15.06
N PRO A 130 -14.09 -28.38 15.60
CA PRO A 130 -13.86 -28.43 17.06
C PRO A 130 -14.12 -27.11 17.80
N LEU A 131 -14.08 -25.99 17.09
CA LEU A 131 -14.36 -24.65 17.62
C LEU A 131 -15.84 -24.46 17.98
N VAL A 132 -16.77 -25.00 17.20
CA VAL A 132 -18.22 -24.89 17.44
C VAL A 132 -18.63 -25.70 18.68
N ILE A 133 -18.04 -26.89 18.85
CA ILE A 133 -18.26 -27.75 20.03
C ILE A 133 -17.79 -27.05 21.31
N ARG A 134 -16.63 -26.38 21.25
CA ARG A 134 -16.06 -25.66 22.41
C ARG A 134 -16.87 -24.42 22.78
N ALA A 135 -17.41 -23.70 21.80
CA ALA A 135 -18.27 -22.54 22.02
C ALA A 135 -19.58 -22.91 22.74
N ARG A 136 -20.21 -24.02 22.36
CA ARG A 136 -21.45 -24.50 23.01
C ARG A 136 -21.23 -24.93 24.47
N ARG A 137 -20.13 -25.65 24.76
CA ARG A 137 -19.80 -26.06 26.14
C ARG A 137 -19.53 -24.86 27.06
N LYS A 138 -18.92 -23.79 26.54
CA LYS A 138 -18.69 -22.55 27.31
C LYS A 138 -19.99 -21.82 27.61
N ALA A 139 -20.94 -21.80 26.68
CA ALA A 139 -22.26 -21.18 26.89
C ALA A 139 -23.13 -21.95 27.90
N ALA A 140 -23.03 -23.27 27.97
CA ALA A 140 -23.78 -24.09 28.93
C ALA A 140 -23.25 -23.96 30.38
N ALA A 141 -21.97 -23.62 30.56
CA ALA A 141 -21.33 -23.49 31.87
C ALA A 141 -21.71 -22.18 32.61
N HIS A 142 -22.24 -21.17 31.92
CA HIS A 142 -22.64 -19.88 32.51
C HIS A 142 -24.14 -19.77 32.83
N ARG A 143 -24.89 -20.88 32.73
CA ARG A 143 -26.34 -20.95 33.05
C ARG A 143 -26.66 -21.62 34.39
N LYS A 144 -25.68 -21.74 35.30
CA LYS A 144 -25.90 -22.20 36.67
C LYS A 144 -25.56 -21.10 37.66
#